data_AF-A0A1G5ZSJ4-F1
#
_entry.id   AF-A0A1G5ZSJ4-F1
#
_cell.length_a   1.000
_cell.length_b   1.000
_cell.length_c   1.000
_cell.angle_alpha   90.00
_cell.angle_beta   90.00
_cell.angle_gamma   90.00
#
_symmetry.space_group_name_H-M   'P 1'
#
loop_
_entity.id
_entity.type
_entity.pdbx_description
1 polymer ?
#
loop_
_entity_poly.entity_id
_entity_poly.type
_entity_poly.pdbx_seq_one_letter_code
_entity_poly.pdbx_strand_id
1 'polypeptide(L)'
;MKRKTVFVASMLVCSIAHADALSDARGVWLRDDGNARVRIAPCGQKLCATNLWIGDTSKGEDVGDKLIMTLKPNSDSTLKGTAYDPKRKLTFSMTLRVASKGLTTRGCVASGLVCKNTSWTPAK
;
A
#
# COMPACT_ATOMS: atom_id res chain seq x y z
N MET A 1 -5.41 56.03 -37.10
CA MET A 1 -5.99 54.92 -36.32
C MET A 1 -5.08 53.70 -36.48
N LYS A 2 -4.38 53.26 -35.42
CA LYS A 2 -3.50 52.07 -35.46
C LYS A 2 -3.91 51.14 -34.32
N ARG A 3 -4.66 50.08 -34.63
CA ARG A 3 -4.99 49.00 -33.68
C ARG A 3 -3.79 48.07 -33.60
N LYS A 4 -3.08 48.08 -32.47
CA LYS A 4 -2.08 47.05 -32.14
C LYS A 4 -2.80 45.92 -31.42
N THR A 5 -2.89 44.78 -32.07
CA THR A 5 -3.49 43.55 -31.57
C THR A 5 -2.68 43.05 -30.37
N VAL A 6 -3.32 42.94 -29.20
CA VAL A 6 -2.73 42.36 -27.99
C VAL A 6 -2.88 40.84 -28.09
N PHE A 7 -1.77 40.11 -28.17
CA PHE A 7 -1.75 38.65 -28.03
C PHE A 7 -1.83 38.29 -26.54
N VAL A 8 -2.97 37.73 -26.11
CA VAL A 8 -3.14 37.13 -24.79
C VAL A 8 -2.65 35.69 -24.88
N ALA A 9 -1.46 35.41 -24.36
CA ALA A 9 -0.93 34.07 -24.22
C ALA A 9 -1.58 33.39 -23.02
N SER A 10 -2.58 32.53 -23.27
CA SER A 10 -3.24 31.71 -22.25
C SER A 10 -2.31 30.55 -21.85
N MET A 11 -1.63 30.67 -20.70
CA MET A 11 -0.87 29.56 -20.10
C MET A 11 -1.85 28.51 -19.57
N LEU A 12 -1.96 27.39 -20.29
CA LEU A 12 -2.68 26.19 -19.88
C LEU A 12 -1.83 25.47 -18.81
N VAL A 13 -2.13 25.69 -17.52
CA VAL A 13 -1.50 24.95 -16.42
C VAL A 13 -2.06 23.53 -16.41
N CYS A 14 -1.33 22.59 -17.00
CA CYS A 14 -1.65 21.17 -16.95
C CYS A 14 -1.41 20.67 -15.51
N SER A 15 -2.48 20.51 -14.73
CA SER A 15 -2.42 19.85 -13.43
C SER A 15 -2.04 18.38 -13.63
N ILE A 16 -0.79 18.03 -13.37
CA ILE A 16 -0.35 16.64 -13.35
C ILE A 16 -1.01 16.01 -12.11
N ALA A 17 -2.05 15.22 -12.34
CA ALA A 17 -2.66 14.40 -11.30
C ALA A 17 -1.63 13.35 -10.88
N HIS A 18 -0.89 13.63 -9.82
CA HIS A 18 -0.04 12.63 -9.17
C HIS A 18 -0.99 11.61 -8.52
N ALA A 19 -1.06 10.42 -9.10
CA ALA A 19 -1.68 9.28 -8.43
C ALA A 19 -0.97 9.07 -7.09
N ASP A 20 -1.74 9.00 -6.01
CA ASP A 20 -1.18 8.83 -4.68
C ASP A 20 -0.73 7.37 -4.55
N ALA A 21 0.56 7.10 -4.41
CA ALA A 21 1.06 5.73 -4.23
C ALA A 21 0.36 4.99 -3.06
N LEU A 22 -0.18 5.74 -2.08
CA LEU A 22 -1.03 5.20 -1.01
C LEU A 22 -2.45 4.85 -1.46
N SER A 23 -3.00 5.49 -2.49
CA SER A 23 -4.28 5.10 -3.10
C SER A 23 -4.14 3.79 -3.86
N ASP A 24 -3.04 3.61 -4.58
CA ASP A 24 -2.87 2.46 -5.48
C ASP A 24 -2.60 1.15 -4.71
N ALA A 25 -2.16 1.25 -3.45
CA ALA A 25 -2.03 0.12 -2.54
C ALA A 25 -3.38 -0.39 -2.00
N ARG A 26 -4.46 0.40 -2.11
CA ARG A 26 -5.77 0.06 -1.53
C ARG A 26 -6.48 -0.97 -2.41
N GLY A 27 -7.27 -1.82 -1.76
CA GLY A 27 -8.03 -2.86 -2.45
C GLY A 27 -8.13 -4.14 -1.64
N VAL A 28 -8.60 -5.20 -2.29
CA VAL A 28 -8.60 -6.55 -1.74
C VAL A 28 -7.59 -7.38 -2.52
N TRP A 29 -6.73 -8.04 -1.79
CA TRP A 29 -5.54 -8.71 -2.32
C TRP A 29 -5.52 -10.16 -1.89
N LEU A 30 -5.18 -11.04 -2.80
CA LEU A 30 -4.91 -12.45 -2.57
C LEU A 30 -3.40 -12.65 -2.43
N ARG A 31 -2.98 -13.27 -1.32
CA ARG A 31 -1.59 -13.63 -1.08
C ARG A 31 -1.14 -14.74 -2.05
N ASP A 32 0.12 -14.73 -2.44
CA ASP A 32 0.72 -15.70 -3.36
C ASP A 32 0.64 -17.16 -2.90
N ASP A 33 0.65 -17.42 -1.60
CA ASP A 33 0.41 -18.75 -1.02
C ASP A 33 -1.07 -19.20 -1.08
N GLY A 34 -1.97 -18.33 -1.53
CA GLY A 34 -3.41 -18.60 -1.61
C GLY A 34 -4.14 -18.63 -0.27
N ASN A 35 -3.44 -18.44 0.86
CA ASN A 35 -4.01 -18.67 2.19
C ASN A 35 -4.78 -17.47 2.75
N ALA A 36 -4.60 -16.26 2.20
CA ALA A 36 -5.17 -15.05 2.77
C ALA A 36 -5.77 -14.13 1.69
N ARG A 37 -7.01 -13.68 1.92
CA ARG A 37 -7.58 -12.50 1.26
C ARG A 37 -7.57 -11.34 2.23
N VAL A 38 -6.92 -10.25 1.85
CA VAL A 38 -6.62 -9.12 2.74
C VAL A 38 -7.13 -7.83 2.13
N ARG A 39 -7.86 -7.04 2.91
CA ARG A 39 -8.25 -5.69 2.54
C ARG A 39 -7.21 -4.69 3.02
N ILE A 40 -6.66 -3.89 2.11
CA ILE A 40 -5.86 -2.72 2.44
C ILE A 40 -6.75 -1.47 2.28
N ALA A 41 -6.94 -0.73 3.36
CA ALA A 41 -7.76 0.48 3.37
C ALA A 41 -7.27 1.48 4.44
N PRO A 42 -7.66 2.77 4.35
CA PRO A 42 -7.40 3.74 5.41
C PRO A 42 -8.02 3.34 6.75
N CYS A 43 -7.31 3.63 7.85
CA CYS A 43 -7.78 3.46 9.22
C CYS A 43 -7.29 4.65 10.06
N GLY A 44 -8.03 5.77 9.99
CA GLY A 44 -7.54 7.07 10.43
C GLY A 44 -6.50 7.61 9.43
N GLN A 45 -5.38 8.12 9.95
CA GLN A 45 -4.27 8.65 9.13
C GLN A 45 -3.29 7.58 8.62
N LYS A 46 -3.60 6.30 8.86
CA LYS A 46 -2.76 5.15 8.53
C LYS A 46 -3.45 4.27 7.49
N LEU A 47 -2.70 3.31 6.92
CA LEU A 47 -3.30 2.19 6.21
C LEU A 47 -3.40 0.99 7.14
N CYS A 48 -4.44 0.19 6.97
CA CYS A 48 -4.58 -1.09 7.65
C CYS A 48 -4.75 -2.20 6.63
N ALA A 49 -4.07 -3.31 6.86
CA ALA A 49 -4.30 -4.58 6.19
C ALA A 49 -5.14 -5.46 7.13
N THR A 50 -6.34 -5.88 6.69
CA THR A 50 -7.23 -6.73 7.50
C THR A 50 -7.55 -8.02 6.76
N ASN A 51 -7.37 -9.16 7.43
CA ASN A 51 -7.71 -10.46 6.88
C ASN A 51 -9.24 -10.58 6.72
N LEU A 52 -9.72 -10.69 5.48
CA LEU A 52 -11.13 -10.94 5.16
C LEU A 52 -11.46 -12.43 5.15
N TRP A 53 -10.47 -13.26 4.78
CA TRP A 53 -10.60 -14.71 4.74
C TRP A 53 -9.21 -15.34 4.92
N ILE A 54 -9.17 -16.44 5.66
CA ILE A 54 -7.98 -17.28 5.85
C ILE A 54 -8.39 -18.73 5.58
N GLY A 55 -7.62 -19.43 4.74
CA GLY A 55 -7.90 -20.82 4.39
C GLY A 55 -7.52 -21.80 5.49
N ASP A 56 -6.26 -21.73 5.93
CA ASP A 56 -5.70 -22.51 7.02
C ASP A 56 -5.33 -21.58 8.19
N THR A 57 -6.10 -21.68 9.28
CA THR A 57 -5.90 -20.90 10.51
C THR A 57 -4.96 -21.59 11.51
N SER A 58 -4.52 -22.83 11.25
CA SER A 58 -3.69 -23.61 12.18
C SER A 58 -2.33 -22.96 12.50
N LYS A 59 -1.88 -22.02 11.66
CA LYS A 59 -0.63 -21.26 11.81
C LYS A 59 -0.79 -19.93 12.57
N GLY A 60 -1.95 -19.71 13.19
CA GLY A 60 -2.21 -18.55 14.04
C GLY A 60 -2.54 -17.26 13.28
N GLU A 61 -3.02 -17.38 12.04
CA GLU A 61 -3.69 -16.31 11.30
C GLU A 61 -5.20 -16.52 11.39
N ASP A 62 -5.94 -15.48 11.72
CA ASP A 62 -7.40 -15.53 11.82
C ASP A 62 -8.05 -14.47 10.92
N VAL A 63 -9.32 -14.69 10.61
CA VAL A 63 -10.17 -13.66 10.00
C VAL A 63 -10.29 -12.48 10.98
N GLY A 64 -10.11 -11.27 10.48
CA GLY A 64 -10.13 -10.05 11.30
C GLY A 64 -8.77 -9.65 11.88
N ASP A 65 -7.74 -10.50 11.81
CA ASP A 65 -6.37 -10.11 12.11
C ASP A 65 -5.99 -8.86 11.30
N LYS A 66 -5.31 -7.92 11.95
CA LYS A 66 -5.08 -6.57 11.41
C LYS A 66 -3.63 -6.17 11.58
N LEU A 67 -3.03 -5.62 10.52
CA LEU A 67 -1.79 -4.86 10.59
C LEU A 67 -2.07 -3.38 10.43
N ILE A 68 -1.55 -2.56 11.34
CA ILE A 68 -1.62 -1.11 11.29
C ILE A 68 -0.32 -0.58 10.69
N MET A 69 -0.39 -0.07 9.46
CA MET A 69 0.76 0.31 8.65
C MET A 69 0.97 1.83 8.68
N THR A 70 2.15 2.25 9.13
CA THR A 70 2.59 3.63 9.11
C THR A 70 3.66 3.75 8.01
N LEU A 71 3.21 4.08 6.80
CA LEU A 71 4.07 4.12 5.61
C LEU A 71 4.15 5.54 5.05
N LYS A 72 5.28 5.87 4.45
CA LYS A 72 5.52 7.10 3.70
C LYS A 72 6.00 6.77 2.29
N PRO A 73 5.67 7.60 1.29
CA PRO A 73 6.27 7.50 -0.04
C PRO A 73 7.80 7.54 0.04
N ASN A 74 8.43 6.57 -0.62
CA ASN A 74 9.88 6.52 -0.87
C ASN A 74 10.19 6.73 -2.37
N SER A 75 9.25 6.37 -3.25
CA SER A 75 9.24 6.70 -4.68
C SER A 75 7.80 6.58 -5.21
N ASP A 76 7.57 6.88 -6.48
CA ASP A 76 6.24 6.84 -7.14
C ASP A 76 5.50 5.51 -6.95
N SER A 77 6.23 4.40 -6.81
CA SER A 77 5.67 3.05 -6.67
C SER A 77 6.06 2.36 -5.37
N THR A 78 6.79 3.03 -4.46
CA THR A 78 7.32 2.38 -3.25
C THR A 78 6.99 3.18 -2.00
N LEU A 79 6.41 2.50 -1.02
CA LEU A 79 6.15 2.98 0.32
C LEU A 79 7.06 2.28 1.32
N LYS A 80 7.54 3.00 2.34
CA LYS A 80 8.35 2.44 3.43
C LYS A 80 7.91 2.94 4.79
N GLY A 81 8.12 2.12 5.81
CA GLY A 81 7.87 2.49 7.20
C GLY A 81 7.73 1.25 8.06
N THR A 82 6.67 1.17 8.85
CA THR A 82 6.44 0.07 9.78
C THR A 82 5.03 -0.48 9.71
N ALA A 83 4.87 -1.74 10.14
CA ALA A 83 3.58 -2.37 10.37
C ALA A 83 3.53 -2.89 11.81
N TYR A 84 2.49 -2.55 12.55
CA TYR A 84 2.23 -3.05 13.89
C TYR A 84 1.13 -4.11 13.84
N ASP A 85 1.39 -5.27 14.42
CA ASP A 85 0.44 -6.36 14.65
C ASP A 85 -0.08 -6.28 16.10
N PRO A 86 -1.32 -5.83 16.34
CA PRO A 86 -1.88 -5.72 17.69
C PRO A 86 -2.07 -7.07 18.38
N LYS A 87 -2.31 -8.15 17.62
CA LYS A 87 -2.50 -9.51 18.17
C LYS A 87 -1.20 -10.04 18.75
N ARG A 88 -0.11 -9.91 17.98
CA ARG A 88 1.22 -10.39 18.39
C ARG A 88 2.01 -9.36 19.21
N LYS A 89 1.54 -8.11 19.26
CA LYS A 89 2.23 -6.95 19.87
C LYS A 89 3.64 -6.73 19.28
N LEU A 90 3.78 -6.96 17.98
CA LEU A 90 5.06 -6.85 17.26
C LEU A 90 5.02 -5.74 16.22
N THR A 91 6.17 -5.08 16.03
CA THR A 91 6.36 -4.10 14.95
C THR A 91 7.42 -4.62 13.97
N PHE A 92 7.12 -4.53 12.69
CA PHE A 92 7.99 -4.91 11.58
C PHE A 92 8.44 -3.66 10.83
N SER A 93 9.68 -3.66 10.34
CA SER A 93 10.01 -2.76 9.23
C SER A 93 9.34 -3.28 7.97
N MET A 94 8.80 -2.38 7.15
CA MET A 94 8.00 -2.73 6.00
C MET A 94 8.35 -1.88 4.77
N THR A 95 8.51 -2.55 3.64
CA THR A 95 8.49 -1.95 2.30
C THR A 95 7.30 -2.52 1.55
N LEU A 96 6.52 -1.65 0.90
CA LEU A 96 5.43 -2.04 0.01
C LEU A 96 5.71 -1.42 -1.36
N ARG A 97 5.69 -2.24 -2.41
CA ARG A 97 5.81 -1.78 -3.79
C ARG A 97 4.52 -2.04 -4.54
N VAL A 98 4.03 -1.02 -5.22
CA VAL A 98 2.83 -1.07 -6.05
C VAL A 98 3.24 -1.27 -7.50
N ALA A 99 2.59 -2.22 -8.17
CA ALA A 99 2.68 -2.43 -9.62
C ALA A 99 1.27 -2.34 -10.23
N SER A 100 1.19 -2.18 -11.55
CA SER A 100 -0.08 -1.94 -12.26
C SER A 100 -1.19 -2.96 -11.98
N LYS A 101 -0.84 -4.21 -11.62
CA LYS A 101 -1.79 -5.29 -11.29
C LYS A 101 -1.34 -6.15 -10.12
N GLY A 102 -0.57 -5.60 -9.18
CA GLY A 102 -0.03 -6.39 -8.08
C GLY A 102 0.61 -5.55 -7.00
N LEU A 103 0.82 -6.18 -5.85
CA LEU A 103 1.63 -5.63 -4.77
C LEU A 103 2.74 -6.60 -4.41
N THR A 104 3.87 -6.06 -3.96
CA THR A 104 4.85 -6.85 -3.21
C THR A 104 5.12 -6.17 -1.89
N THR A 105 5.23 -6.96 -0.82
CA THR A 105 5.61 -6.48 0.50
C THR A 105 6.86 -7.20 0.95
N ARG A 106 7.71 -6.47 1.69
CA ARG A 106 8.83 -7.03 2.42
C ARG A 106 8.71 -6.59 3.87
N GLY A 107 8.50 -7.55 4.77
CA GLY A 107 8.49 -7.33 6.21
C GLY A 107 9.75 -7.93 6.84
N CYS A 108 10.38 -7.22 7.78
CA CYS A 108 11.50 -7.76 8.54
C CYS A 108 11.32 -7.60 10.05
N VAL A 109 11.72 -8.61 10.82
CA VAL A 109 11.82 -8.60 12.29
C VAL A 109 13.27 -8.42 12.75
N ALA A 110 13.48 -8.24 14.07
CA ALA A 110 14.79 -8.21 14.71
C ALA A 110 15.77 -7.21 14.04
N SER A 111 15.36 -5.94 13.96
CA SER A 111 16.14 -4.86 13.35
C SER A 111 16.54 -5.08 11.88
N GLY A 112 15.83 -5.97 11.15
CA GLY A 112 16.03 -6.18 9.72
C GLY A 112 16.77 -7.47 9.33
N LEU A 113 17.16 -8.30 10.31
CA LEU A 113 17.95 -9.51 10.04
C LEU A 113 17.14 -10.66 9.44
N VAL A 114 15.86 -10.78 9.80
CA VAL A 114 14.98 -11.83 9.28
C VAL A 114 13.86 -11.17 8.49
N CYS A 115 13.86 -11.37 7.17
CA CYS A 115 12.93 -10.74 6.24
C CYS A 115 12.12 -11.78 5.47
N LYS A 116 10.87 -11.45 5.15
CA LYS A 116 10.02 -12.22 4.24
C LYS A 116 9.49 -11.30 3.14
N ASN A 117 9.59 -11.77 1.90
CA ASN A 117 8.91 -11.16 0.76
C ASN A 117 7.58 -11.87 0.53
N THR A 118 6.57 -11.13 0.10
CA THR A 118 5.25 -11.67 -0.20
C THR A 118 4.68 -10.93 -1.39
N SER A 119 4.18 -11.68 -2.36
CA SER A 119 3.50 -11.13 -3.52
C SER A 119 1.99 -11.21 -3.35
N TRP A 120 1.30 -10.27 -3.97
CA TRP A 120 -0.14 -10.16 -3.88
C TRP A 120 -0.73 -9.85 -5.25
N THR A 121 -1.84 -10.51 -5.54
CA THR A 121 -2.64 -10.26 -6.75
C THR A 121 -3.99 -9.70 -6.35
N PRO A 122 -4.67 -8.94 -7.22
CA PRO A 122 -6.04 -8.50 -6.94
C PRO A 122 -6.92 -9.71 -6.66
N ALA A 123 -7.68 -9.68 -5.55
CA ALA A 123 -8.68 -10.69 -5.29
C ALA A 123 -9.85 -10.49 -6.27
N LYS A 124 -10.18 -11.53 -7.04
CA LYS A 124 -11.35 -11.57 -7.91
C LYS A 124 -12.62 -11.86 -7.11
#